data_AF-A0A6V7C1K0-F1
#
_entry.id   AF-A0A6V7C1K0-F1
#
_cell.length_a   1.000
_cell.length_b   1.000
_cell.length_c   1.000
_cell.angle_alpha   90.00
_cell.angle_beta   90.00
_cell.angle_gamma   90.00
#
_symmetry.space_group_name_H-M   'P 1'
#
loop_
_entity.id
_entity.type
_entity.pdbx_description
1 polymer ?
#
loop_
_entity_poly.entity_id
_entity_poly.type
_entity_poly.pdbx_seq_one_letter_code
_entity_poly.pdbx_strand_id
1 'polypeptide(L)'
;MNAQHPQLDETTHKKVFERKIIVDAALDFKSSLEHPKAIILGGQPGSGKGSLARAARAELEKDAVTIDPDALREFHPQVETLRCRLPVKLIHP
;
A
#
# COMPACT_ATOMS: atom_id res chain seq x y z
N MET A 1 -28.10 -7.65 2.45
CA MET A 1 -27.78 -6.20 2.43
C MET A 1 -26.54 -6.04 1.56
N ASN A 2 -26.69 -5.58 0.32
CA ASN A 2 -25.55 -5.33 -0.58
C ASN A 2 -24.82 -4.09 -0.06
N ALA A 3 -23.76 -4.30 0.72
CA ALA A 3 -22.83 -3.23 1.03
C ALA A 3 -22.19 -2.82 -0.30
N GLN A 4 -22.69 -1.76 -0.91
CA GLN A 4 -21.99 -1.08 -2.01
C GLN A 4 -20.68 -0.56 -1.41
N HIS A 5 -19.60 -1.31 -1.61
CA HIS A 5 -18.27 -0.82 -1.31
C HIS A 5 -18.03 0.42 -2.18
N PRO A 6 -17.50 1.51 -1.62
CA PRO A 6 -17.20 2.71 -2.40
C PRO A 6 -16.10 2.36 -3.42
N GLN A 7 -16.53 2.05 -4.64
CA GLN A 7 -15.67 1.65 -5.74
C GLN A 7 -15.33 2.89 -6.57
N LEU A 8 -14.05 3.07 -6.86
CA LEU A 8 -13.60 4.09 -7.79
C LEU A 8 -13.94 3.68 -9.21
N ASP A 9 -14.33 4.64 -10.04
CA ASP A 9 -14.37 4.43 -11.48
C ASP A 9 -12.96 4.22 -12.03
N GLU A 10 -12.87 3.52 -13.17
CA GLU A 10 -11.60 3.15 -13.78
C GLU A 10 -10.71 4.37 -14.08
N THR A 11 -11.30 5.50 -14.49
CA THR A 11 -10.54 6.70 -14.84
C THR A 11 -9.92 7.36 -13.61
N THR A 12 -10.65 7.41 -12.50
CA THR A 12 -10.14 7.92 -11.22
C THR A 12 -9.08 6.98 -10.65
N HIS A 13 -9.33 5.66 -10.71
CA HIS A 13 -8.37 4.66 -10.26
C HIS A 13 -7.03 4.79 -11.01
N LYS A 14 -7.08 4.85 -12.35
CA LYS A 14 -5.90 5.02 -13.20
C LYS A 14 -5.13 6.31 -12.86
N LYS A 15 -5.84 7.43 -12.69
CA LYS A 15 -5.22 8.72 -12.31
C LYS A 15 -4.51 8.65 -10.96
N VAL A 16 -5.11 8.02 -9.95
CA VAL A 16 -4.49 7.87 -8.62
C VAL A 16 -3.24 7.00 -8.72
N PHE A 17 -3.31 5.90 -9.45
CA PHE A 17 -2.16 5.02 -9.68
C PHE A 17 -1.00 5.77 -10.34
N GLU A 18 -1.23 6.35 -11.52
CA GLU A 18 -0.18 6.99 -12.32
C GLU A 18 0.39 8.24 -11.65
N ARG A 19 -0.46 9.09 -11.07
CA ARG A 19 -0.03 10.42 -10.59
C ARG A 19 0.37 10.47 -9.13
N LYS A 20 -0.03 9.48 -8.33
CA LYS A 20 0.27 9.46 -6.88
C LYS A 20 1.09 8.24 -6.50
N ILE A 21 0.58 7.03 -6.76
CA ILE A 21 1.20 5.80 -6.26
C ILE A 21 2.56 5.54 -6.92
N ILE A 22 2.64 5.66 -8.25
CA ILE A 22 3.90 5.47 -9.00
C ILE A 22 4.97 6.48 -8.58
N VAL A 23 4.55 7.73 -8.37
CA VAL A 23 5.42 8.83 -7.94
C VAL A 23 5.93 8.61 -6.51
N ASP A 24 5.04 8.24 -5.58
CA ASP A 24 5.38 7.95 -4.17
C ASP A 24 6.33 6.74 -4.05
N ALA A 25 6.10 5.71 -4.87
CA ALA A 25 6.98 4.55 -4.95
C ALA A 25 8.34 4.85 -5.57
N ALA A 26 8.53 6.04 -6.15
CA ALA A 26 9.71 6.46 -6.90
C ALA A 26 10.10 5.42 -7.97
N LEU A 27 9.10 4.86 -8.66
CA LEU A 27 9.31 3.72 -9.57
C LEU A 27 10.25 4.06 -10.73
N ASP A 28 10.20 5.30 -11.21
CA ASP A 28 11.07 5.80 -12.29
C ASP A 28 12.56 5.78 -11.92
N PHE A 29 12.88 5.68 -10.62
CA PHE A 29 14.24 5.59 -10.10
C PHE A 29 14.63 4.16 -9.68
N LYS A 30 13.84 3.15 -10.04
CA LYS A 30 14.13 1.74 -9.78
C LYS A 30 14.70 1.06 -11.01
N SER A 31 15.64 0.16 -10.80
CA SER A 31 16.25 -0.57 -11.91
C SER A 31 15.30 -1.67 -12.41
N SER A 32 15.26 -1.83 -13.74
CA SER A 32 14.77 -3.08 -14.32
C SER A 32 15.86 -4.14 -14.18
N LEU A 33 15.53 -5.29 -13.60
CA LEU A 33 16.47 -6.39 -13.38
C LEU A 33 16.12 -7.57 -14.29
N GLU A 34 17.13 -8.22 -14.87
CA GLU A 34 16.95 -9.46 -15.64
C GLU A 34 16.34 -10.60 -14.78
N HIS A 35 16.66 -10.61 -13.49
CA HIS A 35 16.16 -11.56 -12.51
C HIS A 35 15.61 -10.84 -11.27
N PRO A 36 14.37 -10.30 -11.34
CA PRO A 36 13.79 -9.58 -10.22
C PRO A 36 13.48 -10.54 -9.06
N LYS A 37 13.61 -10.04 -7.84
CA LYS A 37 13.30 -10.80 -6.61
C LYS A 37 12.07 -10.21 -5.94
N ALA A 38 11.18 -11.06 -5.47
CA ALA A 38 10.02 -10.68 -4.67
C ALA A 38 10.11 -11.34 -3.28
N ILE A 39 9.86 -10.55 -2.24
CA ILE A 39 9.82 -11.03 -0.85
C ILE A 39 8.39 -10.83 -0.35
N ILE A 40 7.73 -11.92 0.01
CA ILE A 40 6.36 -11.91 0.56
C ILE A 40 6.45 -12.11 2.07
N LEU A 41 5.91 -11.15 2.82
CA LEU A 41 5.94 -11.19 4.28
C LEU A 41 4.60 -11.69 4.84
N GLY A 42 4.67 -12.70 5.70
CA GLY A 42 3.53 -13.28 6.40
C GLY A 42 3.71 -13.28 7.92
N GLY A 43 2.60 -13.33 8.67
CA GLY A 43 2.59 -13.39 10.14
C GLY A 43 1.47 -12.56 10.77
N GLN A 44 1.12 -12.86 12.02
CA GLN A 44 0.05 -12.17 12.74
C GLN A 44 0.32 -10.66 12.93
N PRO A 45 -0.71 -9.81 13.09
CA PRO A 45 -0.52 -8.43 13.53
C PRO A 45 0.38 -8.36 14.78
N GLY A 46 1.32 -7.41 14.81
CA GLY A 46 2.29 -7.28 15.90
C GLY A 46 3.51 -8.20 15.82
N SER A 47 3.61 -9.13 14.87
CA SER A 47 4.76 -10.06 14.75
C SER A 47 6.08 -9.43 14.26
N GLY A 48 6.13 -8.12 14.03
CA GLY A 48 7.36 -7.42 13.60
C GLY A 48 7.64 -7.40 12.08
N LYS A 49 6.66 -7.73 11.23
CA LYS A 49 6.81 -7.72 9.75
C LYS A 49 7.40 -6.42 9.19
N GLY A 50 7.06 -5.26 9.77
CA GLY A 50 7.60 -3.96 9.33
C GLY A 50 9.12 -3.86 9.46
N SER A 51 9.69 -4.42 10.54
CA SER A 51 11.15 -4.48 10.73
C SER A 51 11.80 -5.39 9.68
N LEU A 52 11.17 -6.52 9.36
CA LEU A 52 11.64 -7.43 8.32
C LEU A 52 11.57 -6.80 6.92
N ALA A 53 10.50 -6.06 6.60
CA ALA A 53 10.40 -5.31 5.36
C ALA A 53 11.52 -4.27 5.21
N ARG A 54 11.85 -3.58 6.31
CA ARG A 54 12.95 -2.60 6.33
C ARG A 54 14.31 -3.25 6.13
N ALA A 55 14.56 -4.40 6.76
CA ALA A 55 15.78 -5.17 6.56
C ALA A 55 15.91 -5.66 5.11
N ALA A 56 14.86 -6.27 4.57
CA ALA A 56 14.81 -6.74 3.19
C ALA A 56 15.08 -5.60 2.17
N ARG A 57 14.51 -4.41 2.39
CA ARG A 57 14.80 -3.23 1.56
C ARG A 57 16.27 -2.79 1.62
N ALA A 58 16.90 -2.92 2.79
CA ALA A 58 18.31 -2.57 2.95
C ALA A 58 19.22 -3.58 2.23
N GLU A 59 18.88 -4.88 2.30
CA GLU A 59 19.60 -5.95 1.57
C GLU A 59 19.48 -5.83 0.06
N LEU A 60 18.36 -5.30 -0.45
CA LEU A 60 18.15 -5.01 -1.87
C LEU A 60 18.70 -3.63 -2.28
N GLU A 61 19.67 -3.07 -1.55
CA GLU A 61 20.33 -1.79 -1.82
C GLU A 61 19.36 -0.60 -2.00
N LYS A 62 18.18 -0.68 -1.37
CA LYS A 62 17.05 0.26 -1.56
C LYS A 62 16.50 0.30 -2.99
N ASP A 63 16.91 -0.61 -3.87
CA ASP A 63 16.34 -0.80 -5.21
C ASP A 63 15.15 -1.78 -5.17
N ALA A 64 14.25 -1.52 -4.22
CA ALA A 64 13.06 -2.33 -4.00
C ALA A 64 11.85 -1.43 -3.72
N VAL A 65 10.72 -1.84 -4.30
CA VAL A 65 9.41 -1.23 -4.06
C VAL A 65 8.68 -2.04 -3.01
N THR A 66 8.23 -1.41 -1.92
CA THR A 66 7.33 -2.08 -0.97
C THR A 66 5.90 -1.78 -1.35
N ILE A 67 5.12 -2.85 -1.49
CA ILE A 67 3.69 -2.79 -1.73
C ILE A 67 3.01 -3.09 -0.39
N ASP A 68 2.50 -2.06 0.28
CA ASP A 68 1.77 -2.18 1.54
C ASP A 68 0.29 -1.81 1.31
N PRO A 69 -0.64 -2.78 1.35
CA PRO A 69 -2.05 -2.51 1.10
C PRO A 69 -2.69 -1.59 2.15
N ASP A 70 -2.15 -1.52 3.38
CA ASP A 70 -2.66 -0.60 4.40
C ASP A 70 -2.25 0.84 4.08
N ALA A 71 -0.98 1.07 3.69
CA ALA A 71 -0.50 2.37 3.24
C ALA A 71 -1.22 2.86 1.96
N LEU A 72 -1.57 1.94 1.06
CA LEU A 72 -2.29 2.27 -0.17
C LEU A 72 -3.68 2.88 0.07
N ARG A 73 -4.27 2.69 1.26
CA ARG A 73 -5.59 3.26 1.61
C ARG A 73 -5.58 4.78 1.64
N GLU A 74 -4.44 5.40 1.98
CA GLU A 74 -4.31 6.88 2.05
C GLU A 74 -4.51 7.55 0.68
N PHE A 75 -4.27 6.81 -0.41
CA PHE A 75 -4.41 7.35 -1.76
C PHE A 75 -5.86 7.42 -2.25
N HIS A 76 -6.81 6.81 -1.53
CA HIS A 76 -8.21 6.85 -1.91
C HIS A 76 -8.74 8.30 -1.79
N PRO A 77 -9.32 8.89 -2.86
CA PRO A 77 -9.76 10.29 -2.87
C PRO A 77 -10.74 10.68 -1.76
N GLN A 78 -11.51 9.70 -1.27
CA GLN A 78 -12.52 9.89 -0.22
C GLN A 78 -12.09 9.29 1.14
N VAL A 79 -10.80 8.99 1.34
CA VAL A 79 -10.32 8.27 2.54
C VAL A 79 -10.80 8.92 3.85
N GLU A 80 -10.74 10.24 3.96
CA GLU A 80 -11.23 10.97 5.14
C GLU A 80 -12.73 10.82 5.33
N THR A 81 -13.52 10.97 4.27
CA THR A 81 -14.97 10.79 4.32
C THR A 81 -15.34 9.38 4.74
N LEU A 82 -14.61 8.37 4.26
CA LEU A 82 -14.83 6.97 4.63
C LEU A 82 -14.48 6.71 6.09
N ARG A 83 -13.39 7.30 6.60
CA ARG A 83 -13.01 7.24 8.02
C ARG A 83 -14.05 7.87 8.93
N CYS A 84 -14.61 9.01 8.54
CA CYS A 84 -15.64 9.70 9.33
C CYS A 84 -16.99 8.97 9.31
N ARG A 85 -17.40 8.41 8.17
CA ARG A 85 -18.71 7.73 8.02
C ARG A 85 -18.73 6.32 8.58
N LEU A 86 -17.59 5.63 8.53
CA LEU A 86 -17.42 4.29 9.06
C LEU A 86 -16.43 4.38 10.21
N PRO A 87 -16.87 4.84 11.41
CA PRO A 87 -15.99 4.83 12.56
C PRO A 87 -15.49 3.40 12.73
N VAL A 88 -14.17 3.25 12.57
CA VAL A 88 -13.48 2.00 12.86
C VAL A 88 -13.94 1.64 14.25
N LYS A 89 -14.60 0.48 14.43
CA LYS A 89 -14.94 -0.03 15.77
C LYS A 89 -13.63 0.01 16.55
N LEU A 90 -13.51 0.99 17.45
CA LEU A 90 -12.43 1.06 18.39
C LEU A 90 -12.55 -0.22 19.21
N ILE A 91 -11.67 -1.17 18.93
CA ILE A 91 -11.43 -2.30 19.81
C ILE A 91 -10.75 -1.66 21.01
N HIS A 92 -11.54 -1.27 22.00
CA HIS A 92 -11.03 -0.93 23.32
C HIS A 92 -10.51 -2.23 23.97
N PRO A 93 -9.40 -2.17 24.73
CA PRO A 93 -8.86 -3.31 25.45
C PRO A 93 -9.83 -3.87 26.50
#